data_AF-A0A6C8GQW0-F1
#
_entry.id   AF-A0A6C8GQW0-F1
#
_cell.length_a   1.000
_cell.length_b   1.000
_cell.length_c   1.000
_cell.angle_alpha   90.00
_cell.angle_beta   90.00
_cell.angle_gamma   90.00
#
_symmetry.space_group_name_H-M   'P 1'
#
loop_
_entity.id
_entity.type
_entity.pdbx_description
1 polymer ?
#
loop_
_entity_poly.entity_id
_entity_poly.type
_entity_poly.pdbx_seq_one_letter_code
_entity_poly.pdbx_strand_id
1 'polypeptide(L)' 'MHISLAPDGSLKSITSEGGDPALCQAALMAAKTAKIPKPPSQAVYEKIKDAKLDFKL' A
#
# COMPACT_ATOMS: atom_id res chain seq x y z
N MET A 1 7.15 0.17 4.33
CA MET A 1 6.24 1.26 3.91
C MET A 1 4.89 1.03 4.52
N HIS A 2 4.17 2.07 4.87
CA HIS A 2 2.83 1.97 5.43
C HIS A 2 1.81 2.44 4.39
N ILE A 3 0.75 1.66 4.17
CA ILE A 3 -0.37 2.05 3.31
C ILE A 3 -1.70 2.06 4.06
N SER A 4 -2.62 2.91 3.60
CA SER A 4 -4.03 2.84 3.96
C SER A 4 -4.90 2.67 2.73
N LEU A 5 -5.90 1.79 2.81
CA LEU A 5 -6.82 1.48 1.72
C LEU A 5 -8.25 1.95 2.02
N ALA A 6 -8.97 2.31 0.98
CA ALA A 6 -10.41 2.43 1.00
C ALA A 6 -11.10 1.06 0.83
N PRO A 7 -12.37 0.90 1.22
CA PRO A 7 -13.11 -0.34 1.06
C PRO A 7 -13.28 -0.82 -0.40
N ASP A 8 -13.08 0.05 -1.38
CA ASP A 8 -13.11 -0.27 -2.81
C ASP A 8 -11.75 -0.76 -3.34
N GLY A 9 -10.72 -0.79 -2.50
CA GLY A 9 -9.35 -1.16 -2.87
C GLY A 9 -8.46 0.02 -3.23
N SER A 10 -8.99 1.25 -3.36
CA SER A 10 -8.17 2.41 -3.72
C SER A 10 -7.17 2.80 -2.60
N LEU A 11 -5.97 3.21 -3.00
CA LEU A 11 -4.94 3.68 -2.07
C LEU A 11 -5.30 5.08 -1.55
N LYS A 12 -5.49 5.21 -0.24
CA LYS A 12 -5.74 6.51 0.42
C LYS A 12 -4.45 7.24 0.75
N SER A 13 -3.49 6.52 1.31
CA SER A 13 -2.21 7.09 1.72
C SER A 13 -1.10 6.06 1.65
N ILE A 14 0.12 6.55 1.45
CA ILE A 14 1.34 5.77 1.53
C ILE A 14 2.45 6.63 2.15
N THR A 15 3.20 6.06 3.08
CA THR A 15 4.36 6.69 3.71
C THR A 15 5.56 5.74 3.71
N SER A 16 6.74 6.32 3.49
CA SER A 16 7.99 5.61 3.70
C SER A 16 8.40 5.73 5.17
N GLU A 17 8.78 4.61 5.77
CA GLU A 17 9.25 4.55 7.17
C GLU A 17 10.79 4.48 7.25
N GLY A 18 11.49 4.71 6.12
CA GLY A 18 12.94 4.60 5.99
C GLY A 18 13.37 3.56 4.96
N GLY A 19 14.68 3.53 4.67
CA GLY A 19 15.29 2.69 3.65
C GLY A 19 16.13 3.49 2.65
N ASP A 20 16.50 2.85 1.54
CA ASP A 20 17.18 3.51 0.43
C ASP A 20 16.26 4.55 -0.24
N PRO A 21 16.68 5.81 -0.41
CA PRO A 21 15.83 6.85 -0.98
C PRO A 21 15.30 6.55 -2.39
N ALA A 22 16.13 5.94 -3.26
CA ALA A 22 15.76 5.65 -4.64
C ALA A 22 14.73 4.50 -4.70
N LEU A 23 14.95 3.44 -3.92
CA LEU A 23 13.99 2.35 -3.76
C LEU A 23 12.68 2.85 -3.17
N CYS A 24 12.73 3.71 -2.16
CA CYS A 24 11.53 4.29 -1.57
C CYS A 24 10.76 5.12 -2.60
N GLN A 25 11.43 5.92 -3.41
CA GLN A 25 10.77 6.71 -4.45
C GLN A 25 10.11 5.80 -5.51
N ALA A 26 10.81 4.74 -5.95
CA ALA A 26 10.26 3.77 -6.89
C ALA A 26 9.02 3.05 -6.33
N ALA A 27 9.08 2.60 -5.08
CA ALA A 27 7.97 1.95 -4.41
C ALA A 27 6.75 2.87 -4.22
N LEU A 28 6.97 4.14 -3.88
CA LEU A 28 5.90 5.15 -3.80
C LEU A 28 5.20 5.34 -5.16
N MET A 29 5.96 5.40 -6.25
CA MET A 29 5.40 5.53 -7.60
C MET A 29 4.64 4.27 -8.03
N ALA A 30 5.20 3.09 -7.76
CA ALA A 30 4.55 1.81 -8.06
C ALA A 30 3.23 1.67 -7.29
N ALA A 31 3.21 1.98 -5.99
CA ALA A 31 1.99 1.89 -5.18
C ALA A 31 0.89 2.86 -5.66
N LYS A 32 1.25 4.09 -6.05
CA LYS A 32 0.28 5.08 -6.57
C LYS A 32 -0.34 4.68 -7.90
N THR A 33 0.34 3.85 -8.69
CA THR A 33 -0.11 3.40 -10.01
C THR A 33 -0.69 1.99 -9.99
N ALA A 34 -0.56 1.28 -8.87
CA ALA A 34 -1.07 -0.08 -8.69
C ALA A 34 -2.59 -0.11 -8.72
N LYS A 35 -3.14 -1.12 -9.42
CA LYS A 35 -4.56 -1.44 -9.38
C LYS A 35 -4.78 -2.50 -8.31
N ILE A 36 -5.01 -2.06 -7.08
CA ILE A 36 -5.31 -2.94 -5.96
C ILE A 36 -6.78 -3.37 -6.09
N PRO A 37 -7.08 -4.68 -6.16
CA PRO A 37 -8.44 -5.15 -6.32
C PRO A 37 -9.26 -4.85 -5.07
N LYS A 38 -10.57 -4.67 -5.26
CA LYS A 38 -11.52 -4.58 -4.15
C LYS A 38 -11.40 -5.81 -3.24
N PRO A 39 -11.30 -5.66 -1.91
CA PRO A 39 -11.26 -6.78 -0.99
C PRO A 39 -12.50 -7.67 -1.15
N PRO A 40 -12.36 -9.01 -1.11
CA PRO A 40 -13.45 -9.94 -1.38
C PRO A 40 -14.50 -9.99 -0.25
N SER A 41 -14.18 -9.46 0.94
CA SER A 41 -15.10 -9.34 2.06
C SER A 41 -14.69 -8.23 3.02
N GLN A 42 -15.62 -7.77 3.86
CA GLN A 42 -15.32 -6.80 4.92
C GLN A 42 -14.25 -7.34 5.87
N ALA A 43 -14.30 -8.63 6.23
CA ALA A 43 -13.34 -9.25 7.12
C ALA A 43 -11.90 -9.18 6.56
N VAL A 44 -11.74 -9.33 5.24
CA VAL A 44 -10.43 -9.16 4.58
C VAL A 44 -10.03 -7.69 4.59
N TYR A 45 -10.93 -6.77 4.24
CA TYR A 45 -10.65 -5.34 4.29
C TYR A 45 -10.16 -4.88 5.67
N GLU A 46 -10.83 -5.27 6.75
CA GLU A 46 -10.43 -4.90 8.12
C GLU A 46 -9.01 -5.36 8.49
N LYS A 47 -8.50 -6.42 7.86
CA LYS A 47 -7.14 -6.93 8.07
C LYS A 47 -6.08 -6.20 7.25
N ILE A 48 -6.45 -5.56 6.14
CA ILE A 48 -5.50 -4.98 5.18
C ILE A 48 -5.66 -3.47 4.97
N LYS A 49 -6.69 -2.85 5.52
CA LYS A 49 -6.99 -1.40 5.36
C LYS A 49 -5.88 -0.49 5.87
N ASP A 50 -5.04 -1.03 6.74
CA ASP A 50 -3.89 -0.39 7.36
C ASP A 50 -2.79 -1.46 7.39
N ALA A 51 -1.82 -1.36 6.48
CA ALA A 51 -0.88 -2.44 6.22
C ALA A 51 0.54 -1.93 6.02
N LYS A 52 1.50 -2.72 6.54
CA LYS A 52 2.92 -2.55 6.26
C LYS A 52 3.31 -3.39 5.05
N LEU A 53 3.83 -2.73 4.02
CA LEU A 53 4.41 -3.34 2.83
C LEU A 53 5.93 -3.24 2.89
N ASP A 54 6.60 -4.38 2.77
CA ASP A 54 8.04 -4.45 2.59
C ASP A 54 8.37 -4.62 1.09
N PHE A 55 9.02 -3.61 0.53
CA PHE A 55 9.54 -3.67 -0.83
C PHE A 55 10.97 -4.21 -0.78
N LYS A 56 11.22 -5.31 -1.49
CA LYS A 56 12.52 -5.94 -1.67
C LYS A 56 12.80 -6.08 -3.16
N LEU A 57 14.03 -5.75 -3.56
CA LEU A 57 14.57 -6.02 -4.90
C LEU A 57 15.00 -7.48 -5.01
#